data_AF-A0A2V8MXQ3-F1
#
_entry.id   AF-A0A2V8MXQ3-F1
#
_cell.length_a   1.000
_cell.length_b   1.000
_cell.length_c   1.000
_cell.angle_alpha   90.00
_cell.angle_beta   90.00
_cell.angle_gamma   90.00
#
_symmetry.space_group_name_H-M   'P 1'
#
loop_
_entity.id
_entity.type
_entity.pdbx_description
1 polymer ?
#
loop_
_entity_poly.entity_id
_entity_poly.type
_entity_poly.pdbx_seq_one_letter_code
_entity_poly.pdbx_strand_id
1 'polypeptide(L)'
;MERAGVKYLLDTAVWINGVTLPEVLPQRIRRVLAKEDLKALCSVSLLETAILYRLRRLEFEGTLPDLFAAGLSADLRLVELTPAIAARTNELPQDFPGDPFDRTIVATAAVLNLRLITADSAIRDSRSCAVVYYPFKPSRART
;
A
#
# COMPACT_ATOMS: atom_id res chain seq x y z
N MET A 1 26.58 -11.67 -4.72
CA MET A 1 25.65 -12.14 -3.69
C MET A 1 24.40 -11.28 -3.78
N GLU A 2 23.46 -11.71 -4.61
CA GLU A 2 22.27 -10.94 -4.97
C GLU A 2 21.37 -10.84 -3.72
N ARG A 3 21.37 -9.67 -3.07
CA ARG A 3 20.41 -9.39 -2.01
C ARG A 3 19.04 -9.53 -2.65
N ALA A 4 18.22 -10.48 -2.19
CA ALA A 4 16.79 -10.48 -2.48
C ALA A 4 16.20 -9.21 -1.85
N GLY A 5 16.38 -8.08 -2.54
CA GLY A 5 15.96 -6.77 -2.10
C GLY A 5 14.46 -6.64 -2.28
N VAL A 6 13.82 -5.95 -1.35
CA VAL A 6 12.41 -5.56 -1.47
C VAL A 6 12.20 -4.89 -2.83
N LYS A 7 11.22 -5.34 -3.62
CA LYS A 7 10.94 -4.80 -4.97
C LYS A 7 9.67 -3.95 -5.01
N TYR A 8 8.74 -4.21 -4.09
CA TYR A 8 7.40 -3.64 -4.10
C TYR A 8 7.09 -2.94 -2.79
N LEU A 9 6.46 -1.77 -2.89
CA LEU A 9 5.76 -1.13 -1.79
C LEU A 9 4.26 -1.34 -2.01
N LEU A 10 3.55 -1.80 -0.99
CA LEU A 10 2.10 -1.92 -1.04
C LEU A 10 1.48 -0.59 -0.62
N ASP A 11 0.54 -0.11 -1.42
CA ASP A 11 -0.42 0.92 -0.99
C ASP A 11 -1.33 0.35 0.12
N THR A 12 -1.86 1.22 0.98
CA THR A 12 -2.72 0.86 2.11
C THR A 12 -3.91 0.04 1.64
N ALA A 13 -4.59 0.47 0.58
CA ALA A 13 -5.74 -0.25 0.05
C ALA A 13 -5.37 -1.63 -0.54
N VAL A 14 -4.16 -1.77 -1.11
CA VAL A 14 -3.67 -3.06 -1.64
C VAL A 14 -3.42 -4.03 -0.49
N TRP A 15 -2.78 -3.55 0.58
CA TRP A 15 -2.48 -4.34 1.76
C TRP A 15 -3.76 -4.77 2.48
N ILE A 16 -4.67 -3.81 2.78
CA ILE A 16 -5.96 -4.11 3.41
C ILE A 16 -6.73 -5.16 2.60
N ASN A 17 -6.95 -4.92 1.30
CA ASN A 17 -7.73 -5.84 0.49
C ASN A 17 -7.03 -7.21 0.33
N GLY A 18 -5.70 -7.25 0.35
CA GLY A 18 -4.95 -8.51 0.34
C GLY A 18 -5.24 -9.37 1.57
N VAL A 19 -5.53 -8.75 2.70
CA VAL A 19 -5.85 -9.43 3.97
C VAL A 19 -7.35 -9.71 4.09
N THR A 20 -8.21 -8.75 3.74
CA THR A 20 -9.65 -8.81 4.06
C THR A 20 -10.52 -9.34 2.91
N LEU A 21 -10.22 -8.95 1.68
CA LEU A 21 -11.07 -9.22 0.50
C LEU A 21 -10.21 -9.54 -0.74
N PRO A 22 -9.32 -10.55 -0.70
CA PRO A 22 -8.34 -10.77 -1.76
C PRO A 22 -8.97 -10.97 -3.15
N GLU A 23 -10.23 -11.41 -3.24
CA GLU A 23 -10.96 -11.56 -4.49
C GLU A 23 -11.17 -10.25 -5.27
N VAL A 24 -11.15 -9.08 -4.61
CA VAL A 24 -11.26 -7.78 -5.30
C VAL A 24 -9.97 -7.42 -6.03
N LEU A 25 -8.86 -8.08 -5.67
CA LEU A 25 -7.57 -7.90 -6.33
C LEU A 25 -7.49 -8.73 -7.61
N PRO A 26 -7.04 -8.14 -8.73
CA PRO A 26 -6.81 -8.87 -9.97
C PRO A 26 -5.85 -10.03 -9.77
N GLN A 27 -6.06 -11.13 -10.50
CA GLN A 27 -5.26 -12.36 -10.35
C GLN A 27 -3.74 -12.09 -10.44
N ARG A 28 -3.30 -11.16 -11.28
CA ARG A 28 -1.88 -10.78 -11.39
C ARG A 28 -1.32 -10.18 -10.09
N ILE A 29 -2.12 -9.38 -9.38
CA ILE A 29 -1.71 -8.73 -8.12
C ILE A 29 -1.72 -9.77 -7.00
N ARG A 30 -2.76 -10.61 -6.92
CA ARG A 30 -2.80 -11.74 -5.98
C ARG A 30 -1.57 -12.65 -6.12
N ARG A 31 -1.12 -12.94 -7.34
CA ARG A 31 0.12 -13.71 -7.57
C ARG A 31 1.37 -12.99 -7.08
N VAL A 32 1.43 -11.66 -7.15
CA VAL A 32 2.55 -10.90 -6.59
C VAL A 32 2.50 -10.93 -5.06
N LEU A 33 1.30 -10.79 -4.48
CA LEU A 33 1.11 -10.83 -3.03
C LEU A 33 1.40 -12.21 -2.43
N ALA A 34 1.03 -13.29 -3.13
CA ALA A 34 1.21 -14.67 -2.66
C ALA A 34 2.64 -15.23 -2.81
N LYS A 35 3.54 -14.53 -3.51
CA LYS A 35 4.95 -14.94 -3.59
C LYS A 35 5.63 -14.68 -2.26
N GLU A 36 6.54 -15.55 -1.84
CA GLU A 36 7.39 -15.37 -0.66
C GLU A 36 8.48 -14.29 -0.82
N ASP A 37 8.43 -13.50 -1.91
CA ASP A 37 9.29 -12.34 -2.10
C ASP A 37 8.98 -11.28 -1.04
N LEU A 38 10.02 -10.73 -0.39
CA LEU A 38 9.85 -9.67 0.60
C LEU A 38 9.25 -8.40 -0.03
N LYS A 39 8.14 -7.92 0.54
CA LYS A 39 7.43 -6.69 0.17
C LYS A 39 7.62 -5.64 1.26
N ALA A 40 7.32 -4.38 0.97
CA ALA A 40 7.27 -3.32 1.98
C ALA A 40 5.87 -2.76 2.17
N LEU A 41 5.63 -2.23 3.36
CA LEU A 41 4.49 -1.38 3.71
C LEU A 41 5.02 -0.14 4.44
N CYS A 42 4.54 1.05 4.10
CA CYS A 42 4.89 2.26 4.85
C CYS A 42 4.17 2.23 6.20
N SER A 43 4.85 2.53 7.32
CA SER A 43 4.23 2.44 8.65
C SER A 43 3.03 3.38 8.83
N VAL A 44 2.95 4.46 8.05
CA VAL A 44 1.78 5.36 8.04
C VAL A 44 0.50 4.68 7.59
N SER A 45 0.59 3.62 6.78
CA SER A 45 -0.57 2.81 6.36
C SER A 45 -1.26 2.14 7.55
N LEU A 46 -0.54 1.87 8.65
CA LEU A 46 -1.15 1.34 9.87
C LEU A 46 -2.06 2.38 10.54
N LEU A 47 -1.62 3.65 10.59
CA LEU A 47 -2.41 4.74 11.13
C LEU A 47 -3.61 5.05 10.23
N GLU A 48 -3.42 5.06 8.91
CA GLU A 48 -4.51 5.22 7.95
C GLU A 48 -5.57 4.12 8.14
N THR A 49 -5.13 2.87 8.26
CA THR A 49 -6.02 1.72 8.53
C THR A 49 -6.76 1.87 9.85
N ALA A 50 -6.09 2.31 10.91
CA ALA A 50 -6.70 2.58 12.21
C ALA A 50 -7.78 3.69 12.11
N ILE A 51 -7.53 4.72 11.30
CA ILE A 51 -8.50 5.79 11.02
C ILE A 51 -9.70 5.24 10.26
N LEU A 52 -9.48 4.45 9.20
CA LEU A 52 -10.56 3.82 8.43
C LEU A 52 -11.42 2.90 9.31
N TYR A 53 -10.79 2.11 10.18
CA TYR A 53 -11.48 1.25 11.15
C TYR A 53 -12.33 2.08 12.13
N ARG A 54 -11.77 3.13 12.75
CA ARG A 54 -12.49 4.04 13.65
C ARG A 54 -13.69 4.70 12.96
N LEU A 55 -13.53 5.08 11.69
CA LEU A 55 -14.58 5.70 10.88
C LEU A 55 -15.59 4.69 10.29
N ARG A 56 -15.46 3.39 10.60
CA ARG A 56 -16.28 2.30 10.05
C ARG A 56 -16.29 2.27 8.51
N ARG A 57 -15.16 2.60 7.91
CA ARG A 57 -14.91 2.54 6.44
C ARG A 57 -14.09 1.33 6.03
N LEU A 58 -13.85 0.40 6.95
CA LEU A 58 -13.14 -0.84 6.74
C LEU A 58 -14.07 -2.01 7.05
N GLU A 59 -14.34 -2.86 6.07
CA GLU A 59 -15.09 -4.10 6.26
C GLU A 59 -14.13 -5.19 6.73
N PHE A 60 -14.20 -5.55 8.01
CA PHE A 60 -13.42 -6.63 8.60
C PHE A 60 -14.15 -7.22 9.82
N GLU A 61 -14.31 -8.55 9.83
CA GLU A 61 -14.84 -9.27 10.98
C GLU A 61 -13.71 -9.50 11.99
N GLY A 62 -13.63 -8.64 13.02
CA GLY A 62 -12.64 -8.74 14.08
C GLY A 62 -12.24 -7.38 14.64
N THR A 63 -11.19 -7.38 15.47
CA THR A 63 -10.61 -6.16 16.02
C THR A 63 -9.47 -5.65 15.15
N LEU A 64 -9.11 -4.37 15.30
CA LEU A 64 -7.96 -3.80 14.60
C LEU A 64 -6.63 -4.54 14.91
N PRO A 65 -6.34 -4.96 16.17
CA PRO A 65 -5.23 -5.86 16.45
C PRO A 65 -5.25 -7.18 15.66
N ASP A 66 -6.42 -7.80 15.47
CA ASP A 66 -6.54 -9.06 14.70
C ASP A 66 -6.17 -8.81 13.23
N LEU A 67 -6.61 -7.69 12.66
CA LEU A 67 -6.23 -7.29 11.31
C LEU A 67 -4.71 -7.10 11.17
N PHE A 68 -4.08 -6.42 12.13
CA PHE A 68 -2.63 -6.21 12.10
C PHE A 68 -1.86 -7.51 12.27
N ALA A 69 -2.31 -8.41 13.14
CA ALA A 69 -1.71 -9.73 13.30
C ALA A 69 -1.82 -10.57 12.03
N ALA A 70 -2.95 -10.50 11.32
CA ALA A 70 -3.13 -11.19 10.04
C ALA A 70 -2.34 -10.55 8.89
N GLY A 71 -2.19 -9.23 8.89
CA GLY A 71 -1.61 -8.47 7.78
C GLY A 71 -0.10 -8.22 7.86
N LEU A 72 0.51 -8.26 9.05
CA LEU A 72 1.95 -8.06 9.24
C LEU A 72 2.69 -9.39 9.21
N SER A 73 2.66 -10.06 8.05
CA SER A 73 3.31 -11.35 7.81
C SER A 73 4.84 -11.24 7.71
N ALA A 74 5.53 -12.38 7.82
CA ALA A 74 6.99 -12.44 7.78
C ALA A 74 7.62 -11.97 6.45
N ASP A 75 6.85 -11.99 5.35
CA ASP A 75 7.23 -11.50 4.03
C ASP A 75 6.89 -10.02 3.81
N LEU A 76 6.50 -9.29 4.86
CA LEU A 76 6.23 -7.86 4.83
C LEU A 76 7.21 -7.09 5.73
N ARG A 77 7.97 -6.18 5.12
CA ARG A 77 8.84 -5.23 5.81
C ARG A 77 8.09 -3.93 6.08
N LEU A 78 7.91 -3.58 7.34
CA LEU A 78 7.44 -2.26 7.72
C LEU A 78 8.56 -1.21 7.50
N VAL A 79 8.24 -0.14 6.80
CA VAL A 79 9.15 0.97 6.49
C VAL A 79 8.73 2.18 7.30
N GLU A 80 9.59 2.59 8.22
CA GLU A 80 9.35 3.76 9.06
C GLU A 80 9.55 5.08 8.32
N LEU A 81 8.87 6.12 8.81
CA LEU A 81 9.10 7.49 8.36
C LEU A 81 10.54 7.90 8.70
N THR A 82 11.29 8.30 7.67
CA THR A 82 12.64 8.85 7.82
C THR A 82 12.68 10.32 7.41
N PRO A 83 13.71 11.10 7.82
CA PRO A 83 13.86 12.48 7.36
C PRO A 83 13.87 12.63 5.83
N ALA A 84 14.49 11.68 5.10
CA ALA A 84 14.51 11.68 3.65
C ALA A 84 13.12 11.48 3.04
N ILE A 85 12.31 10.58 3.62
CA ILE A 85 10.92 10.37 3.20
C ILE A 85 10.09 11.63 3.51
N ALA A 86 10.22 12.19 4.71
CA ALA A 86 9.48 13.39 5.14
C ALA A 86 9.78 14.61 4.26
N ALA A 87 11.05 14.82 3.90
CA ALA A 87 11.44 15.85 2.94
C ALA A 87 10.83 15.57 1.57
N ARG A 88 10.95 14.34 1.06
CA ARG A 88 10.43 13.97 -0.26
C ARG A 88 8.91 14.14 -0.37
N THR A 89 8.15 13.86 0.68
CA THR A 89 6.68 14.10 0.75
C THR A 89 6.31 15.55 0.40
N ASN A 90 7.15 16.51 0.79
CA ASN A 90 6.92 17.95 0.59
C ASN A 90 7.59 18.50 -0.68
N GLU A 91 8.46 17.71 -1.32
CA GLU A 91 9.00 18.00 -2.66
C GLU A 91 8.07 17.54 -3.80
N LEU A 92 7.10 16.67 -3.51
CA LEU A 92 6.06 16.32 -4.47
C LEU A 92 5.32 17.61 -4.91
N PRO A 93 4.94 17.72 -6.20
CA PRO A 93 4.24 18.89 -6.72
C PRO A 93 3.06 19.33 -5.85
N GLN A 94 2.77 20.63 -5.81
CA GLN A 94 1.64 21.13 -5.00
C GLN A 94 0.30 20.58 -5.49
N ASP A 95 0.17 20.35 -6.79
CA ASP A 95 -0.98 19.73 -7.46
C ASP A 95 -0.95 18.20 -7.41
N PHE A 96 0.00 17.59 -6.69
CA PHE A 96 0.04 16.15 -6.50
C PHE A 96 -1.27 15.66 -5.85
N PRO A 97 -1.94 14.66 -6.45
CA PRO A 97 -3.21 14.14 -5.96
C PRO A 97 -2.99 13.26 -4.73
N GLY A 98 -3.82 13.43 -3.70
CA GLY A 98 -3.83 12.54 -2.53
C GLY A 98 -3.66 13.28 -1.20
N ASP A 99 -3.94 12.57 -0.13
CA ASP A 99 -3.84 13.09 1.23
C ASP A 99 -2.41 12.94 1.81
N PRO A 100 -2.15 13.32 3.07
CA PRO A 100 -0.83 13.16 3.68
C PRO A 100 -0.31 11.71 3.72
N PHE A 101 -1.19 10.70 3.76
CA PHE A 101 -0.81 9.28 3.72
C PHE A 101 -0.35 8.91 2.30
N ASP A 102 -1.14 9.25 1.28
CA ASP A 102 -0.80 9.00 -0.13
C ASP A 102 0.55 9.62 -0.49
N ARG A 103 0.75 10.90 -0.12
CA ARG A 103 2.01 11.62 -0.36
C ARG A 103 3.19 10.93 0.30
N THR A 104 3.01 10.44 1.53
CA THR A 104 4.08 9.75 2.28
C THR A 104 4.40 8.37 1.69
N ILE A 105 3.39 7.62 1.25
CA ILE A 105 3.56 6.31 0.60
C ILE A 105 4.31 6.49 -0.73
N VAL A 106 3.92 7.47 -1.55
CA VAL A 106 4.60 7.75 -2.83
C VAL A 106 6.02 8.26 -2.61
N ALA A 107 6.25 9.14 -1.64
CA ALA A 107 7.59 9.57 -1.26
C ALA A 107 8.45 8.40 -0.79
N THR A 108 7.88 7.47 -0.01
CA THR A 108 8.56 6.25 0.44
C THR A 108 9.00 5.40 -0.75
N ALA A 109 8.10 5.15 -1.71
CA ALA A 109 8.42 4.40 -2.92
C ALA A 109 9.54 5.06 -3.73
N ALA A 110 9.48 6.38 -3.89
CA ALA A 110 10.48 7.16 -4.62
C ALA A 110 11.86 7.11 -3.94
N VAL A 111 11.94 7.38 -2.63
CA VAL A 111 13.21 7.39 -1.87
C VAL A 111 13.88 6.01 -1.87
N LEU A 112 13.09 4.95 -1.74
CA LEU A 112 13.60 3.58 -1.67
C LEU A 112 13.72 2.88 -3.02
N ASN A 113 13.41 3.56 -4.12
CA ASN A 113 13.39 3.00 -5.48
C ASN A 113 12.52 1.73 -5.59
N LEU A 114 11.38 1.71 -4.90
CA LEU A 114 10.42 0.61 -4.92
C LEU A 114 9.32 0.87 -5.94
N ARG A 115 8.72 -0.20 -6.48
CA ARG A 115 7.51 -0.08 -7.31
C ARG A 115 6.28 -0.09 -6.42
N LEU A 116 5.53 1.00 -6.41
CA LEU A 116 4.28 1.11 -5.66
C LEU A 116 3.18 0.31 -6.38
N ILE A 117 2.59 -0.67 -5.70
CA ILE A 117 1.39 -1.34 -6.18
C ILE A 117 0.19 -0.52 -5.69
N THR A 118 -0.63 0.00 -6.59
CA THR A 118 -1.81 0.82 -6.25
C THR A 118 -2.93 0.66 -7.28
N ALA A 119 -4.16 0.92 -6.84
CA ALA A 119 -5.32 1.05 -7.71
C ALA A 119 -5.65 2.50 -8.09
N ASP A 120 -4.97 3.47 -7.48
CA ASP A 120 -5.21 4.90 -7.69
C ASP A 120 -4.59 5.35 -9.02
N SER A 121 -5.45 5.83 -9.94
CA SER A 121 -5.00 6.35 -11.23
C SER A 121 -4.31 7.70 -11.13
N ALA A 122 -4.68 8.53 -10.16
CA ALA A 122 -4.06 9.82 -9.93
C ALA A 122 -2.61 9.65 -9.44
N ILE A 123 -2.34 8.68 -8.56
CA ILE A 123 -0.96 8.30 -8.19
C ILE A 123 -0.18 7.82 -9.42
N ARG A 124 -0.76 6.92 -10.24
CA ARG A 124 -0.14 6.47 -11.49
C ARG A 124 0.21 7.65 -12.42
N ASP A 125 -0.74 8.57 -12.59
CA ASP A 125 -0.64 9.66 -13.55
C ASP A 125 0.28 10.79 -13.09
N SER A 126 0.48 10.94 -11.78
CA SER A 126 1.47 11.88 -11.22
C SER A 126 2.92 11.58 -11.61
N ARG A 127 3.23 10.33 -12.00
CA ARG A 127 4.57 9.85 -12.36
C ARG A 127 5.66 10.13 -11.30
N SER A 128 5.26 10.29 -10.04
CA SER A 128 6.17 10.65 -8.95
C SER A 128 7.01 9.47 -8.42
N CYS A 129 6.62 8.24 -8.74
CA CYS A 129 7.38 7.02 -8.49
C CYS A 129 7.06 5.95 -9.56
N ALA A 130 7.79 4.83 -9.55
CA ALA A 130 7.46 3.68 -10.38
C ALA A 130 6.23 2.96 -9.83
N VAL A 131 5.25 2.65 -10.69
CA VAL A 131 3.95 2.10 -10.27
C VAL A 131 3.63 0.77 -10.97
N VAL A 132 3.12 -0.19 -10.21
CA VAL A 132 2.36 -1.36 -10.71
C VAL A 132 0.88 -1.06 -10.52
N TYR A 133 0.28 -0.49 -11.56
CA TYR A 133 -1.11 -0.07 -11.53
C TYR A 133 -2.07 -1.24 -11.82
N TYR A 134 -3.23 -1.22 -11.17
CA TYR A 134 -4.38 -1.99 -11.62
C TYR A 134 -5.69 -1.20 -11.44
N PRO A 135 -6.62 -1.25 -12.40
CA PRO A 135 -7.91 -0.59 -12.20
C PRO A 135 -8.69 -1.33 -11.11
N PHE A 136 -9.18 -0.60 -10.11
CA PHE A 136 -10.15 -1.15 -9.16
C PHE A 136 -11.40 -1.57 -9.94
N LYS A 137 -11.81 -2.83 -9.79
CA LYS A 137 -13.11 -3.30 -10.25
C LYS A 137 -13.88 -3.68 -8.99
N PRO A 138 -14.94 -2.95 -8.62
CA PRO A 138 -15.83 -3.42 -7.57
C PRO A 138 -16.25 -4.84 -7.94
N SER A 139 -16.08 -5.81 -7.03
CA SER A 139 -16.68 -7.12 -7.25
C SER A 139 -18.18 -6.87 -7.46
N ARG A 140 -18.77 -7.46 -8.51
CA ARG A 140 -20.24 -7.44 -8.63
C ARG A 140 -20.74 -8.04 -7.32
N ALA A 141 -21.49 -7.25 -6.55
CA ALA A 141 -22.09 -7.69 -5.29
C ALA A 141 -22.63 -9.10 -5.48
N ARG A 142 -22.24 -10.03 -4.60
CA ARG A 142 -22.85 -11.36 -4.56
C ARG A 142 -24.34 -11.12 -4.38
N THR A 143 -25.11 -11.33 -5.46
CA THR A 143 -26.57 -11.42 -5.42
C THR A 143 -26.92 -12.75 -4.79
#